data_AF-A0A0P0WFV3-F1
#
_entry.id   AF-A0A0P0WFV3-F1
#
_cell.length_a   1.000
_cell.length_b   1.000
_cell.length_c   1.000
_cell.angle_alpha   90.00
_cell.angle_beta   90.00
_cell.angle_gamma   90.00
#
_symmetry.space_group_name_H-M   'P 1'
#
loop_
_entity.id
_entity.type
_entity.pdbx_description
1 polymer ?
#
loop_
_entity_poly.entity_id
_entity_poly.type
_entity_poly.pdbx_seq_one_letter_code
_entity_poly.pdbx_strand_id
1 'polypeptide(L)'
;PACTSSRSGSTAASRARASAIPSSPGTSPSPAASGSSASTPTATTATRPTTSPSSSSPSTGHRAAPCTTSSSPSRCSAAAAAAAPYSTTCGSIARAGNLWTCVAHIITAVIGCGVLALSWSVAQLGWVAGPIAMVCFAFVTYISAFLLSHCYRSPGSEKMQRNYSYMDAVRVHLGRKHTWLCGLLQYLNLYGIGIAYTITTATCMRAIKRANCYHSEGRDAPCDSNGEHFYMLLFGAAQLLLSFIPNFHKMAWLSVVAAIMSFAYSTIGLGLGLAKTIGDGTVKGNIAGVAMATPMQKVWRVAQAIGDIAFAYPYTIVLLEIQDTLRSPPPESETMQKGNVIAVLATTFFYLCVGCFGYSAFGNAAPGNLLTGFGFYEPYWLIDFANACIVLHLLGGYQMFSQQIFTFADRCFAASFPNSAFVNRSYSVKILPWRRGGGGGGAGRYEVNLQRVCFRTVYVASTTGLALVFPYFNEVLGVLGALVFWPLAIYLPVEMYCVQRRISPWTPRWAALQAFSVVCFVVGTFAFVGSVEGVIRKRLG
;
A
#
# COMPACT_ATOMS: atom_id res chain seq x y z
N PRO A 1 11.75 34.75 34.02
CA PRO A 1 11.27 34.98 35.41
C PRO A 1 10.31 33.85 35.81
N ALA A 2 10.78 32.94 36.65
CA ALA A 2 10.00 31.83 37.17
C ALA A 2 8.88 32.33 38.10
N CYS A 3 7.65 31.90 37.86
CA CYS A 3 6.62 31.85 38.89
C CYS A 3 6.35 30.37 39.19
N THR A 4 7.02 29.88 40.22
CA THR A 4 6.73 28.63 40.93
C THR A 4 6.07 28.96 42.27
N SER A 5 5.35 27.97 42.79
CA SER A 5 4.59 27.92 44.06
C SER A 5 3.17 28.50 43.97
N SER A 6 2.14 27.86 44.52
CA SER A 6 2.10 26.91 45.63
C SER A 6 0.96 25.90 45.48
N ARG A 7 1.25 24.67 45.92
CA ARG A 7 0.27 23.65 46.30
C ARG A 7 -0.42 24.10 47.59
N SER A 8 -1.74 24.04 47.63
CA SER A 8 -2.48 23.76 48.86
C SER A 8 -3.26 22.47 48.64
N GLY A 9 -2.96 21.47 49.47
CA GLY A 9 -3.78 20.29 49.64
C GLY A 9 -4.73 20.50 50.81
N SER A 10 -5.97 20.08 50.65
CA SER A 10 -6.74 19.54 51.78
C SER A 10 -7.61 18.40 51.28
N THR A 11 -7.25 17.21 51.73
CA THR A 11 -8.07 16.01 51.83
C THR A 11 -9.38 16.28 52.56
N ALA A 12 -10.50 15.87 51.96
CA ALA A 12 -11.71 15.52 52.68
C ALA A 12 -12.36 14.32 51.99
N ALA A 13 -12.10 13.14 52.55
CA ALA A 13 -12.82 11.92 52.27
C ALA A 13 -13.77 11.67 53.45
N SER A 14 -15.08 11.66 53.22
CA SER A 14 -16.01 10.86 54.04
C SER A 14 -17.41 10.77 53.43
N ARG A 15 -17.84 9.52 53.24
CA ARG A 15 -19.15 8.94 53.51
C ARG A 15 -20.39 9.40 52.72
N ALA A 16 -20.81 8.44 51.89
CA ALA A 16 -22.09 7.73 51.98
C ALA A 16 -23.39 8.55 52.04
N ARG A 17 -24.17 8.45 50.96
CA ARG A 17 -25.61 8.28 51.06
C ARG A 17 -26.13 7.49 49.87
N ALA A 18 -26.56 6.26 50.15
CA ALA A 18 -27.52 5.53 49.34
C ALA A 18 -28.91 6.10 49.63
N SER A 19 -29.68 6.40 48.60
CA SER A 19 -31.13 6.59 48.70
C SER A 19 -31.79 5.97 47.48
N ALA A 20 -32.73 5.08 47.78
CA ALA A 20 -33.44 4.20 46.89
C ALA A 20 -34.57 4.90 46.10
N ILE A 21 -34.77 4.40 44.88
CA ILE A 21 -36.01 4.07 44.13
C ILE A 21 -37.36 4.48 44.74
N PRO A 22 -38.27 5.04 43.90
CA PRO A 22 -39.55 4.37 43.57
C PRO A 22 -39.80 4.38 42.03
N SER A 23 -39.90 3.27 41.29
CA SER A 23 -41.04 2.34 41.07
C SER A 23 -42.39 2.96 40.64
N SER A 24 -42.65 2.91 39.31
CA SER A 24 -43.89 2.55 38.54
C SER A 24 -45.30 2.84 39.10
N PRO A 25 -46.28 3.25 38.26
CA PRO A 25 -47.02 2.33 37.36
C PRO A 25 -47.25 2.96 35.94
N GLY A 26 -47.54 2.28 34.84
CA GLY A 26 -48.24 1.02 34.62
C GLY A 26 -49.65 1.28 34.09
N THR A 27 -49.82 1.54 32.77
CA THR A 27 -51.02 1.20 31.96
C THR A 27 -50.81 1.54 30.48
N SER A 28 -50.79 0.49 29.65
CA SER A 28 -51.23 0.43 28.24
C SER A 28 -52.77 0.35 28.20
N PRO A 29 -53.50 0.62 27.07
CA PRO A 29 -53.30 -0.05 25.78
C PRO A 29 -53.51 0.81 24.51
N SER A 30 -53.08 0.24 23.36
CA SER A 30 -53.36 0.68 21.98
C SER A 30 -54.85 0.51 21.59
N PRO A 31 -55.34 1.14 20.49
CA PRO A 31 -55.20 0.63 19.11
C PRO A 31 -54.91 1.75 18.06
N ALA A 32 -54.13 1.54 17.00
CA ALA A 32 -54.44 0.96 15.67
C ALA A 32 -55.52 1.68 14.84
N ALA A 33 -55.12 2.10 13.61
CA ALA A 33 -55.88 2.50 12.38
C ALA A 33 -55.38 3.86 11.84
N SER A 34 -54.56 3.92 10.78
CA SER A 34 -54.88 3.84 9.34
C SER A 34 -55.68 5.03 8.77
N GLY A 35 -55.15 5.68 7.73
CA GLY A 35 -55.82 6.66 6.87
C GLY A 35 -54.99 7.95 6.72
N SER A 36 -54.11 8.08 5.73
CA SER A 36 -54.36 8.47 4.33
C SER A 36 -54.77 9.93 4.12
N SER A 37 -54.12 10.51 3.10
CA SER A 37 -54.54 11.65 2.25
C SER A 37 -54.55 13.07 2.81
N ALA A 38 -53.58 13.83 2.28
CA ALA A 38 -53.77 15.08 1.54
C ALA A 38 -54.55 16.23 2.19
N SER A 39 -53.84 17.34 2.43
CA SER A 39 -54.14 18.61 1.76
C SER A 39 -53.15 19.70 2.20
N THR A 40 -52.65 20.41 1.18
CA THR A 40 -52.04 21.73 1.24
C THR A 40 -52.92 22.70 2.03
N PRO A 41 -52.31 23.65 2.77
CA PRO A 41 -52.85 25.00 2.74
C PRO A 41 -51.77 26.03 2.40
N THR A 42 -52.17 26.83 1.42
CA THR A 42 -51.56 28.06 0.94
C THR A 42 -51.75 29.19 1.95
N ALA A 43 -50.78 30.10 1.97
CA ALA A 43 -50.88 31.52 2.33
C ALA A 43 -51.40 31.91 3.73
N THR A 44 -50.52 32.51 4.53
CA THR A 44 -50.84 33.78 5.19
C THR A 44 -49.59 34.59 5.49
N THR A 45 -49.60 35.81 4.98
CA THR A 45 -48.66 36.90 5.22
C THR A 45 -48.95 37.52 6.59
N ALA A 46 -47.97 37.61 7.49
CA ALA A 46 -48.04 38.57 8.60
C ALA A 46 -46.67 38.89 9.22
N THR A 47 -46.25 40.12 8.95
CA THR A 47 -45.72 41.11 9.91
C THR A 47 -44.29 40.99 10.48
N ARG A 48 -43.45 41.81 9.84
CA ARG A 48 -42.36 42.65 10.35
C ARG A 48 -42.50 43.10 11.83
N PRO A 49 -41.42 43.01 12.62
CA PRO A 49 -41.09 43.98 13.66
C PRO A 49 -40.08 45.00 13.13
N THR A 50 -40.35 46.25 13.48
CA THR A 50 -39.56 47.45 13.26
C THR A 50 -38.59 47.72 14.43
N THR A 51 -37.60 48.58 14.16
CA THR A 51 -36.81 49.45 15.06
C THR A 51 -35.66 48.86 15.92
N SER A 52 -34.41 49.07 15.44
CA SER A 52 -33.29 49.88 16.00
C SER A 52 -33.14 50.01 17.54
N PRO A 53 -31.90 50.11 18.11
CA PRO A 53 -30.85 51.01 17.61
C PRO A 53 -29.37 50.55 17.68
N SER A 54 -28.61 51.36 16.97
CA SER A 54 -27.16 51.57 16.87
C SER A 54 -26.32 51.42 18.14
N SER A 55 -25.14 50.80 17.96
CA SER A 55 -23.90 51.14 18.66
C SER A 55 -22.77 51.32 17.64
N SER A 56 -22.21 52.52 17.61
CA SER A 56 -21.16 53.01 16.71
C SER A 56 -19.76 52.96 17.33
N SER A 57 -18.76 52.89 16.44
CA SER A 57 -17.34 53.34 16.55
C SER A 57 -16.25 52.29 16.89
N PRO A 58 -14.96 52.52 16.51
CA PRO A 58 -14.47 52.69 15.14
C PRO A 58 -13.12 51.94 14.83
N SER A 59 -12.73 51.99 13.55
CA SER A 59 -11.36 51.98 13.00
C SER A 59 -10.45 50.75 13.12
N THR A 60 -10.04 50.20 11.97
CA THR A 60 -8.67 50.35 11.42
C THR A 60 -8.59 49.63 10.07
N GLY A 61 -8.36 50.40 9.01
CA GLY A 61 -8.06 49.86 7.68
C GLY A 61 -6.58 49.55 7.55
N HIS A 62 -6.23 48.30 7.29
CA HIS A 62 -4.92 47.93 6.75
C HIS A 62 -5.09 47.40 5.32
N ARG A 63 -4.72 48.28 4.39
CA ARG A 63 -4.57 48.05 2.96
C ARG A 63 -3.49 46.98 2.74
N ALA A 64 -3.87 45.87 2.10
CA ALA A 64 -2.95 44.78 1.76
C ALA A 64 -1.93 45.24 0.71
N ALA A 65 -0.64 45.18 1.04
CA ALA A 65 0.45 45.32 0.08
C ALA A 65 0.81 43.96 -0.56
N PRO A 66 1.27 43.91 -1.82
CA PRO A 66 1.32 42.68 -2.61
C PRO A 66 2.57 41.85 -2.29
N CYS A 67 2.40 40.55 -2.04
CA CYS A 67 3.51 39.62 -1.88
C CYS A 67 4.30 39.49 -3.20
N THR A 68 5.54 39.95 -3.17
CA THR A 68 6.54 39.71 -4.20
C THR A 68 6.82 38.21 -4.33
N THR A 69 6.84 37.74 -5.57
CA THR A 69 7.07 36.37 -5.98
C THR A 69 8.53 36.00 -5.80
N SER A 70 8.86 35.24 -4.74
CA SER A 70 10.06 34.40 -4.74
C SER A 70 9.64 32.94 -4.89
N SER A 71 10.07 32.34 -6.00
CA SER A 71 9.91 30.93 -6.33
C SER A 71 10.81 30.09 -5.43
N SER A 72 10.34 29.73 -4.23
CA SER A 72 11.12 28.93 -3.29
C SER A 72 10.54 27.51 -3.15
N PRO A 73 11.38 26.44 -3.22
CA PRO A 73 10.97 25.04 -3.07
C PRO A 73 10.34 24.70 -1.69
N SER A 74 10.35 25.64 -0.75
CA SER A 74 9.72 25.53 0.57
C SER A 74 8.21 25.27 0.50
N ARG A 75 7.48 25.77 -0.53
CA ARG A 75 6.03 25.53 -0.69
C ARG A 75 5.68 24.08 -1.02
N CYS A 76 6.53 23.39 -1.77
CA CYS A 76 6.31 21.96 -2.05
C CYS A 76 6.61 21.13 -0.80
N SER A 77 7.64 21.49 -0.03
CA SER A 77 7.88 20.90 1.30
C SER A 77 6.73 21.19 2.27
N ALA A 78 6.11 22.37 2.15
CA ALA A 78 4.95 22.77 2.92
C ALA A 78 3.69 22.10 2.40
N ALA A 79 3.54 21.77 1.12
CA ALA A 79 2.42 20.99 0.59
C ALA A 79 2.54 19.50 0.98
N ALA A 80 3.75 18.95 0.96
CA ALA A 80 4.06 17.62 1.49
C ALA A 80 3.86 17.54 3.02
N ALA A 81 4.23 18.60 3.75
CA ALA A 81 4.05 18.70 5.20
C ALA A 81 2.66 19.22 5.64
N ALA A 82 1.93 19.92 4.77
CA ALA A 82 0.54 20.35 4.94
C ALA A 82 -0.40 19.41 4.20
N ALA A 83 0.03 18.17 3.90
CA ALA A 83 -0.80 17.11 3.35
C ALA A 83 -2.00 16.71 4.24
N ALA A 84 -2.35 17.50 5.26
CA ALA A 84 -3.61 17.41 5.97
C ALA A 84 -4.16 18.82 6.27
N PRO A 85 -5.10 19.33 5.46
CA PRO A 85 -6.23 20.06 5.97
C PRO A 85 -7.46 19.21 5.69
N TYR A 86 -7.69 18.18 6.51
CA TYR A 86 -9.06 17.73 6.71
C TYR A 86 -9.69 18.74 7.66
N SER A 87 -10.54 19.60 7.10
CA SER A 87 -11.55 20.28 7.89
C SER A 87 -12.24 19.24 8.77
N THR A 88 -12.30 19.50 10.07
CA THR A 88 -12.86 18.62 11.10
C THR A 88 -14.38 18.44 11.00
N THR A 89 -14.98 18.71 9.83
CA THR A 89 -16.42 18.63 9.56
C THR A 89 -16.75 17.90 8.26
N CYS A 90 -15.86 17.06 7.72
CA CYS A 90 -16.28 16.09 6.70
C CYS A 90 -17.07 14.97 7.40
N GLY A 91 -18.36 14.86 7.10
CA GLY A 91 -19.29 13.91 7.71
C GLY A 91 -18.69 12.51 7.80
N SER A 92 -18.93 11.82 8.92
CA SER A 92 -18.38 10.49 9.19
C SER A 92 -18.58 9.58 7.97
N ILE A 93 -17.51 9.32 7.22
CA ILE A 93 -17.53 8.25 6.23
C ILE A 93 -17.94 7.00 7.01
N ALA A 94 -19.07 6.40 6.66
CA ALA A 94 -19.57 5.21 7.34
C ALA A 94 -18.54 4.10 7.15
N ARG A 95 -17.93 3.65 8.25
CA ARG A 95 -16.92 2.60 8.27
C ARG A 95 -17.61 1.26 8.48
N ALA A 96 -17.73 0.50 7.40
CA ALA A 96 -18.41 -0.80 7.39
C ALA A 96 -17.43 -1.99 7.52
N GLY A 97 -16.12 -1.74 7.48
CA GLY A 97 -15.10 -2.77 7.53
C GLY A 97 -15.20 -3.63 8.78
N ASN A 98 -14.92 -4.92 8.63
CA ASN A 98 -14.92 -5.91 9.68
C ASN A 98 -13.66 -6.77 9.62
N LEU A 99 -13.55 -7.77 10.49
CA LEU A 99 -12.39 -8.66 10.56
C LEU A 99 -12.07 -9.32 9.20
N TRP A 100 -13.07 -9.81 8.48
CA TRP A 100 -12.88 -10.51 7.20
C TRP A 100 -12.43 -9.57 6.09
N THR A 101 -13.03 -8.38 5.99
CA THR A 101 -12.58 -7.39 5.00
C THR A 101 -11.17 -6.91 5.30
N CYS A 102 -10.81 -6.76 6.58
CA CYS A 102 -9.45 -6.43 7.01
C CYS A 102 -8.45 -7.51 6.57
N VAL A 103 -8.71 -8.78 6.88
CA VAL A 103 -7.87 -9.91 6.46
C VAL A 103 -7.73 -9.94 4.93
N ALA A 104 -8.85 -9.81 4.20
CA ALA A 104 -8.84 -9.79 2.74
C ALA A 104 -8.00 -8.64 2.17
N HIS A 105 -8.09 -7.43 2.73
CA HIS A 105 -7.29 -6.29 2.30
C HIS A 105 -5.80 -6.48 2.59
N ILE A 106 -5.43 -7.02 3.75
CA ILE A 106 -4.02 -7.30 4.09
C ILE A 106 -3.47 -8.35 3.12
N ILE A 107 -4.17 -9.48 2.94
CA ILE A 107 -3.73 -10.55 2.05
C ILE A 107 -3.59 -10.06 0.61
N THR A 108 -4.57 -9.29 0.11
CA THR A 108 -4.50 -8.73 -1.25
C THR A 108 -3.35 -7.72 -1.40
N ALA A 109 -3.00 -7.00 -0.33
CA ALA A 109 -1.89 -6.04 -0.38
C ALA A 109 -0.51 -6.73 -0.47
N VAL A 110 -0.36 -7.92 0.12
CA VAL A 110 0.93 -8.65 0.15
C VAL A 110 1.07 -9.66 -0.99
N ILE A 111 -0.01 -10.32 -1.42
CA ILE A 111 0.03 -11.26 -2.55
C ILE A 111 0.18 -10.48 -3.85
N GLY A 112 1.43 -10.32 -4.29
CA GLY A 112 1.80 -9.65 -5.54
C GLY A 112 3.03 -10.28 -6.19
N CYS A 113 3.83 -9.47 -6.88
CA CYS A 113 5.07 -9.96 -7.52
C CYS A 113 6.10 -10.53 -6.52
N GLY A 114 6.10 -10.08 -5.26
CA GLY A 114 7.02 -10.58 -4.23
C GLY A 114 6.90 -12.09 -3.98
N VAL A 115 5.69 -12.64 -4.09
CA VAL A 115 5.43 -14.08 -3.90
C VAL A 115 6.13 -14.93 -4.97
N LEU A 116 6.24 -14.40 -6.19
CA LEU A 116 6.81 -15.10 -7.34
C LEU A 116 8.33 -15.32 -7.19
N ALA A 117 9.01 -14.47 -6.41
CA ALA A 117 10.45 -14.52 -6.12
C ALA A 117 10.82 -15.45 -4.96
N LEU A 118 9.84 -15.95 -4.20
CA LEU A 118 10.12 -16.72 -2.99
C LEU A 118 10.79 -18.06 -3.30
N SER A 119 10.43 -18.73 -4.40
CA SER A 119 11.09 -19.99 -4.80
C SER A 119 12.57 -19.79 -5.09
N TRP A 120 12.92 -18.70 -5.79
CA TRP A 120 14.30 -18.33 -6.05
C TRP A 120 15.04 -17.96 -4.76
N SER A 121 14.37 -17.21 -3.87
CA SER A 121 14.93 -16.80 -2.58
C SER A 121 15.27 -18.00 -1.69
N VAL A 122 14.34 -18.96 -1.59
CA VAL A 122 14.58 -20.24 -0.89
C VAL A 122 15.70 -21.01 -1.57
N ALA A 123 15.80 -20.99 -2.90
CA ALA A 123 16.92 -21.64 -3.59
C ALA A 123 18.28 -21.02 -3.26
N GLN A 124 18.36 -19.70 -3.11
CA GLN A 124 19.61 -19.04 -2.72
C GLN A 124 20.02 -19.35 -1.29
N LEU A 125 19.05 -19.53 -0.38
CA LEU A 125 19.28 -19.76 1.05
C LEU A 125 19.40 -21.26 1.42
N GLY A 126 18.70 -22.12 0.69
CA GLY A 126 18.59 -23.55 0.94
C GLY A 126 17.45 -23.97 1.86
N TRP A 127 17.28 -25.28 2.02
CA TRP A 127 16.19 -25.90 2.78
C TRP A 127 16.11 -25.49 4.25
N VAL A 128 17.24 -25.09 4.85
CA VAL A 128 17.26 -24.66 6.26
C VAL A 128 17.07 -23.15 6.37
N ALA A 129 18.00 -22.37 5.81
CA ALA A 129 17.99 -20.92 6.00
C ALA A 129 16.82 -20.23 5.27
N GLY A 130 16.30 -20.81 4.17
CA GLY A 130 15.19 -20.26 3.40
C GLY A 130 13.89 -20.18 4.22
N PRO A 131 13.32 -21.32 4.64
CA PRO A 131 12.12 -21.34 5.47
C PRO A 131 12.28 -20.57 6.79
N ILE A 132 13.45 -20.66 7.45
CA ILE A 132 13.74 -19.91 8.68
C ILE A 132 13.67 -18.40 8.41
N ALA A 133 14.31 -17.91 7.34
CA ALA A 133 14.26 -16.50 6.99
C ALA A 133 12.82 -16.04 6.76
N MET A 134 12.01 -16.82 6.04
CA MET A 134 10.60 -16.49 5.80
C MET A 134 9.79 -16.38 7.11
N VAL A 135 9.98 -17.31 8.04
CA VAL A 135 9.32 -17.25 9.37
C VAL A 135 9.82 -16.05 10.18
N CYS A 136 11.12 -15.73 10.12
CA CYS A 136 11.67 -14.55 10.78
C CYS A 136 11.07 -13.25 10.23
N PHE A 137 10.96 -13.10 8.90
CA PHE A 137 10.35 -11.92 8.28
C PHE A 137 8.84 -11.81 8.55
N ALA A 138 8.14 -12.95 8.64
CA ALA A 138 6.77 -12.98 9.10
C ALA A 138 6.62 -12.46 10.54
N PHE A 139 7.49 -12.92 11.44
CA PHE A 139 7.50 -12.49 12.84
C PHE A 139 7.83 -11.00 12.99
N VAL A 140 8.85 -10.52 12.26
CA VAL A 140 9.21 -9.09 12.19
C VAL A 140 8.02 -8.26 11.72
N THR A 141 7.34 -8.71 10.65
CA THR A 141 6.16 -8.03 10.10
C THR A 141 5.01 -8.01 11.10
N TYR A 142 4.79 -9.11 11.83
CA TYR A 142 3.78 -9.18 12.88
C TYR A 142 4.06 -8.16 14.01
N ILE A 143 5.30 -8.08 14.50
CA ILE A 143 5.70 -7.09 15.52
C ILE A 143 5.43 -5.68 14.99
N SER A 144 5.93 -5.35 13.81
CA SER A 144 5.75 -4.03 13.22
C SER A 144 4.27 -3.67 13.04
N ALA A 145 3.46 -4.61 12.59
CA ALA A 145 2.02 -4.43 12.42
C ALA A 145 1.31 -4.21 13.77
N PHE A 146 1.71 -4.95 14.81
CA PHE A 146 1.21 -4.78 16.16
C PHE A 146 1.55 -3.39 16.73
N LEU A 147 2.81 -2.96 16.62
CA LEU A 147 3.25 -1.64 17.09
C LEU A 147 2.48 -0.52 16.37
N LEU A 148 2.35 -0.63 15.06
CA LEU A 148 1.67 0.37 14.23
C LEU A 148 0.17 0.43 14.52
N SER A 149 -0.50 -0.70 14.75
CA SER A 149 -1.95 -0.74 15.05
C SER A 149 -2.36 0.09 16.27
N HIS A 150 -1.43 0.31 17.21
CA HIS A 150 -1.61 1.15 18.38
C HIS A 150 -1.42 2.64 18.10
N CYS A 151 -0.71 2.99 17.03
CA CYS A 151 -0.44 4.36 16.61
C CYS A 151 -1.58 4.96 15.77
N TYR A 152 -2.69 4.22 15.60
CA TYR A 152 -3.89 4.73 14.91
C TYR A 152 -4.59 5.86 15.67
N ARG A 153 -4.55 5.83 17.01
CA ARG A 153 -5.14 6.86 17.88
C ARG A 153 -4.06 7.57 18.69
N SER A 154 -4.11 8.90 18.69
CA SER A 154 -3.18 9.74 19.44
C SER A 154 -3.74 10.08 20.84
N PRO A 155 -3.05 9.73 21.93
CA PRO A 155 -3.48 10.08 23.28
C PRO A 155 -3.16 11.55 23.60
N GLY A 156 -4.19 12.40 23.74
CA GLY A 156 -4.04 13.74 24.32
C GLY A 156 -4.85 14.88 23.69
N SER A 157 -5.53 14.69 22.55
CA SER A 157 -6.47 15.70 22.07
C SER A 157 -7.84 15.51 22.73
N GLU A 158 -8.43 16.58 23.27
CA GLU A 158 -9.78 16.59 23.87
C GLU A 158 -10.85 15.93 22.98
N LYS A 159 -10.60 15.87 21.67
CA LYS A 159 -11.27 14.96 20.73
C LYS A 159 -10.23 13.96 20.23
N MET A 160 -10.29 12.71 20.66
CA MET A 160 -9.41 11.60 20.22
C MET A 160 -9.18 11.64 18.71
N GLN A 161 -8.03 12.16 18.25
CA GLN A 161 -7.73 12.30 16.82
C GLN A 161 -7.26 10.96 16.27
N ARG A 162 -7.90 10.54 15.16
CA ARG A 162 -7.54 9.37 14.37
C ARG A 162 -6.45 9.77 13.36
N ASN A 163 -5.42 8.95 13.25
CA ASN A 163 -4.41 9.06 12.20
C ASN A 163 -4.90 8.25 10.99
N TYR A 164 -5.37 8.93 9.94
CA TYR A 164 -6.03 8.31 8.79
C TYR A 164 -5.06 7.60 7.84
N SER A 165 -3.80 8.05 7.83
CA SER A 165 -2.75 7.50 6.99
C SER A 165 -1.47 7.25 7.79
N TYR A 166 -0.58 6.45 7.21
CA TYR A 166 0.75 6.21 7.78
C TYR A 166 1.53 7.52 7.97
N MET A 167 1.49 8.42 6.99
CA MET A 167 2.17 9.72 7.06
C MET A 167 1.58 10.64 8.14
N ASP A 168 0.27 10.57 8.39
CA ASP A 168 -0.38 11.34 9.46
C ASP A 168 0.09 10.87 10.84
N ALA A 169 0.19 9.56 11.05
CA ALA A 169 0.71 9.00 12.30
C ALA A 169 2.17 9.44 12.54
N VAL A 170 3.01 9.37 11.51
CA VAL A 170 4.41 9.83 11.59
C VAL A 170 4.46 11.32 11.91
N ARG A 171 3.59 12.13 11.31
CA ARG A 171 3.53 13.58 11.57
C ARG A 171 3.15 13.89 13.01
N VAL A 172 2.13 13.23 13.53
CA VAL A 172 1.62 13.49 14.88
C VAL A 172 2.61 13.00 15.94
N HIS A 173 3.28 11.87 15.73
CA HIS A 173 4.16 11.27 16.74
C HIS A 173 5.62 11.72 16.64
N LEU A 174 6.17 11.90 15.43
CA LEU A 174 7.61 12.14 15.22
C LEU A 174 7.90 13.51 14.58
N GLY A 175 6.87 14.19 14.08
CA GLY A 175 6.99 15.53 13.52
C GLY A 175 7.43 15.58 12.07
N ARG A 176 7.73 16.80 11.62
CA ARG A 176 7.86 17.13 10.18
C ARG A 176 9.05 16.48 9.49
N LYS A 177 10.20 16.35 10.16
CA LYS A 177 11.42 15.76 9.56
C LYS A 177 11.19 14.30 9.18
N HIS A 178 10.69 13.50 10.12
CA HIS A 178 10.32 12.11 9.89
C HIS A 178 9.20 11.96 8.88
N THR A 179 8.22 12.86 8.86
CA THR A 179 7.15 12.86 7.84
C THR A 179 7.72 13.01 6.44
N TRP A 180 8.69 13.90 6.25
CA TRP A 180 9.32 14.13 4.95
C TRP A 180 10.13 12.91 4.48
N LEU A 181 10.94 12.33 5.37
CA LEU A 181 11.68 11.10 5.07
C LEU A 181 10.74 9.93 4.75
N CYS A 182 9.67 9.76 5.54
CA CYS A 182 8.63 8.78 5.30
C CYS A 182 7.98 8.95 3.93
N GLY A 183 7.54 10.17 3.60
CA GLY A 183 6.92 10.47 2.32
C GLY A 183 7.86 10.20 1.14
N LEU A 184 9.12 10.62 1.24
CA LEU A 184 10.14 10.36 0.22
C LEU A 184 10.28 8.85 -0.06
N LEU A 185 10.48 8.05 1.00
CA LEU A 185 10.66 6.61 0.87
C LEU A 185 9.40 5.89 0.39
N GLN A 186 8.20 6.31 0.85
CA GLN A 186 6.95 5.73 0.37
C GLN A 186 6.74 6.00 -1.12
N TYR A 187 6.93 7.24 -1.59
CA TYR A 187 6.77 7.55 -3.00
C TYR A 187 7.84 6.90 -3.89
N LEU A 188 9.08 6.79 -3.40
CA LEU A 188 10.13 6.06 -4.08
C LEU A 188 9.80 4.56 -4.19
N ASN A 189 9.23 3.97 -3.14
CA ASN A 189 8.77 2.59 -3.17
C ASN A 189 7.62 2.38 -4.17
N LEU A 190 6.61 3.26 -4.15
CA LEU A 190 5.47 3.19 -5.07
C LEU A 190 5.92 3.33 -6.53
N TYR A 191 6.89 4.22 -6.80
CA TYR A 191 7.53 4.36 -8.10
C TYR A 191 8.27 3.08 -8.51
N GLY A 192 9.04 2.52 -7.58
CA GLY A 192 9.75 1.26 -7.76
C GLY A 192 8.84 0.06 -8.03
N ILE A 193 7.70 -0.03 -7.35
CA ILE A 193 6.66 -1.03 -7.62
C ILE A 193 6.16 -0.91 -9.06
N GLY A 194 6.02 0.32 -9.59
CA GLY A 194 5.69 0.54 -11.00
C GLY A 194 6.72 -0.08 -11.96
N ILE A 195 8.01 0.05 -11.66
CA ILE A 195 9.11 -0.57 -12.41
C ILE A 195 9.02 -2.11 -12.31
N ALA A 196 8.90 -2.63 -11.09
CA ALA A 196 8.78 -4.07 -10.84
C ALA A 196 7.58 -4.68 -11.57
N TYR A 197 6.44 -3.99 -11.60
CA TYR A 197 5.24 -4.44 -12.29
C TYR A 197 5.42 -4.47 -13.80
N THR A 198 6.18 -3.52 -14.34
CA THR A 198 6.51 -3.47 -15.78
C THR A 198 7.38 -4.66 -16.16
N ILE A 199 8.43 -4.93 -15.38
CA ILE A 199 9.32 -6.09 -15.59
C ILE A 199 8.51 -7.40 -15.46
N THR A 200 7.76 -7.55 -14.37
CA THR A 200 6.98 -8.78 -14.10
C THR A 200 5.98 -9.06 -15.22
N THR A 201 5.25 -8.03 -15.67
CA THR A 201 4.25 -8.18 -16.73
C THR A 201 4.91 -8.60 -18.04
N ALA A 202 6.04 -7.99 -18.39
CA ALA A 202 6.80 -8.37 -19.59
C ALA A 202 7.30 -9.81 -19.53
N THR A 203 7.83 -10.22 -18.37
CA THR A 203 8.27 -11.60 -18.13
C THR A 203 7.10 -12.59 -18.24
N CYS A 204 5.91 -12.26 -17.72
CA CYS A 204 4.71 -13.11 -17.83
C CYS A 204 4.19 -13.19 -19.27
N MET A 205 4.13 -12.07 -20.00
CA MET A 205 3.76 -12.04 -21.42
C MET A 205 4.70 -12.90 -22.27
N ARG A 206 6.01 -12.81 -22.01
CA ARG A 206 6.99 -13.67 -22.66
C ARG A 206 6.78 -15.15 -22.32
N ALA A 207 6.45 -15.48 -21.07
CA ALA A 207 6.17 -16.84 -20.66
C ALA A 207 4.97 -17.43 -21.43
N ILE A 208 3.90 -16.65 -21.63
CA ILE A 208 2.74 -17.06 -22.44
C ILE A 208 3.13 -17.37 -23.90
N LYS A 209 3.88 -16.45 -24.54
CA LYS A 209 4.35 -16.66 -25.92
C LYS A 209 5.19 -17.94 -26.02
N ARG A 210 6.07 -18.16 -25.04
CA ARG A 210 6.98 -19.30 -25.02
C ARG A 210 6.26 -20.63 -24.78
N ALA A 211 5.33 -20.68 -23.83
CA ALA A 211 4.53 -21.87 -23.55
C ALA A 211 3.73 -22.31 -24.79
N ASN A 212 3.05 -21.36 -25.45
CA ASN A 212 2.31 -21.64 -26.69
C ASN A 212 3.22 -22.11 -27.83
N CYS A 213 4.38 -21.48 -28.00
CA CYS A 213 5.35 -21.88 -29.02
C CYS A 213 5.85 -23.32 -28.81
N TYR A 214 6.21 -23.69 -27.58
CA TYR A 214 6.63 -25.07 -27.30
C TYR A 214 5.51 -26.09 -27.45
N HIS A 215 4.28 -25.69 -27.19
CA HIS A 215 3.13 -26.54 -27.42
C HIS A 215 2.88 -26.77 -28.93
N SER A 216 2.95 -25.71 -29.75
CA SER A 216 2.67 -25.81 -31.19
C SER A 216 3.82 -26.41 -32.01
N GLU A 217 5.06 -25.99 -31.73
CA GLU A 217 6.25 -26.34 -32.51
C GLU A 217 7.04 -27.52 -31.91
N GLY A 218 6.66 -27.97 -30.71
CA GLY A 218 7.37 -28.99 -29.96
C GLY A 218 8.49 -28.44 -29.05
N ARG A 219 9.03 -29.33 -28.20
CA ARG A 219 9.94 -28.95 -27.11
C ARG A 219 11.31 -28.46 -27.57
N ASP A 220 11.78 -28.94 -28.72
CA ASP A 220 13.10 -28.62 -29.28
C ASP A 220 13.06 -27.41 -30.23
N ALA A 221 11.90 -26.76 -30.36
CA ALA A 221 11.73 -25.62 -31.24
C ALA A 221 12.57 -24.41 -30.76
N PRO A 222 13.22 -23.67 -31.67
CA PRO A 222 13.90 -22.42 -31.34
C PRO A 222 12.88 -21.30 -31.09
N CYS A 223 12.15 -21.40 -29.97
CA CYS A 223 11.22 -20.37 -29.55
C CYS A 223 11.99 -19.12 -29.11
N ASP A 224 11.84 -18.04 -29.88
CA ASP A 224 12.55 -16.78 -29.64
C ASP A 224 12.40 -16.30 -28.20
N SER A 225 13.54 -16.17 -27.51
CA SER A 225 13.62 -15.64 -26.15
C SER A 225 13.53 -14.13 -26.09
N ASN A 226 13.63 -13.44 -27.23
CA ASN A 226 13.61 -12.00 -27.33
C ASN A 226 12.18 -11.46 -27.34
N GLY A 227 12.01 -10.28 -26.74
CA GLY A 227 10.72 -9.61 -26.69
C GLY A 227 10.34 -9.03 -25.32
N GLU A 228 11.11 -9.27 -24.26
CA GLU A 228 10.82 -8.64 -22.96
C GLU A 228 10.74 -7.12 -23.09
N HIS A 229 11.68 -6.49 -23.80
CA HIS A 229 11.65 -5.04 -24.04
C HIS A 229 10.40 -4.59 -24.80
N PHE A 230 9.95 -5.38 -25.80
CA PHE A 230 8.71 -5.09 -26.51
C PHE A 230 7.50 -5.15 -25.57
N TYR A 231 7.42 -6.18 -24.72
CA TYR A 231 6.33 -6.30 -23.77
C TYR A 231 6.37 -5.23 -22.66
N MET A 232 7.55 -4.76 -22.26
CA MET A 232 7.69 -3.61 -21.36
C MET A 232 7.14 -2.34 -22.00
N LEU A 233 7.47 -2.07 -23.27
CA LEU A 233 6.93 -0.94 -24.03
C LEU A 233 5.41 -1.05 -24.22
N LEU A 234 4.90 -2.24 -24.53
CA LEU A 234 3.47 -2.51 -24.67
C LEU A 234 2.72 -2.26 -23.35
N PHE A 235 3.26 -2.76 -22.23
CA PHE A 235 2.69 -2.49 -20.91
C PHE A 235 2.73 -0.99 -20.59
N GLY A 236 3.86 -0.31 -20.85
CA GLY A 236 3.97 1.14 -20.70
C GLY A 236 2.92 1.91 -21.51
N ALA A 237 2.70 1.53 -22.77
CA ALA A 237 1.65 2.12 -23.62
C ALA A 237 0.24 1.88 -23.04
N ALA A 238 -0.04 0.66 -22.57
CA ALA A 238 -1.31 0.34 -21.91
C ALA A 238 -1.50 1.18 -20.63
N GLN A 239 -0.46 1.31 -19.80
CA GLN A 239 -0.51 2.12 -18.59
C GLN A 239 -0.68 3.61 -18.88
N LEU A 240 -0.11 4.11 -19.98
CA LEU A 240 -0.33 5.47 -20.42
C LEU A 240 -1.81 5.71 -20.72
N LEU A 241 -2.44 4.82 -21.49
CA LEU A 241 -3.87 4.88 -21.78
C LEU A 241 -4.73 4.78 -20.51
N LEU A 242 -4.45 3.82 -19.63
CA LEU A 242 -5.18 3.62 -18.38
C LEU A 242 -5.02 4.81 -17.41
N SER A 243 -3.85 5.48 -17.42
CA SER A 243 -3.60 6.68 -16.60
C SER A 243 -4.51 7.85 -16.98
N PHE A 244 -5.13 7.82 -18.16
CA PHE A 244 -6.13 8.80 -18.58
C PHE A 244 -7.57 8.39 -18.26
N ILE A 245 -7.83 7.21 -17.71
CA ILE A 245 -9.19 6.85 -17.31
C ILE A 245 -9.50 7.53 -15.95
N PRO A 246 -10.46 8.48 -15.87
CA PRO A 246 -10.74 9.19 -14.64
C PRO A 246 -11.31 8.24 -13.60
N ASN A 247 -10.81 8.34 -12.37
CA ASN A 247 -11.26 7.51 -11.24
C ASN A 247 -11.21 5.99 -11.50
N PHE A 248 -10.38 5.48 -12.43
CA PHE A 248 -10.23 4.04 -12.68
C PHE A 248 -10.05 3.26 -11.36
N HIS A 249 -9.17 3.72 -10.47
CA HIS A 249 -8.89 3.10 -9.17
C HIS A 249 -10.06 3.09 -8.17
N LYS A 250 -11.07 3.97 -8.29
CA LYS A 250 -12.21 4.02 -7.33
C LYS A 250 -13.27 2.96 -7.61
N MET A 251 -13.08 2.21 -8.69
CA MET A 251 -13.93 1.10 -9.06
C MET A 251 -13.79 -0.02 -8.03
N ALA A 252 -14.77 -0.22 -7.16
CA ALA A 252 -14.77 -1.31 -6.19
C ALA A 252 -14.52 -2.70 -6.86
N TRP A 253 -14.91 -2.85 -8.12
CA TRP A 253 -14.67 -4.06 -8.90
C TRP A 253 -13.18 -4.35 -9.16
N LEU A 254 -12.31 -3.33 -9.20
CA LEU A 254 -10.87 -3.54 -9.41
C LEU A 254 -10.23 -4.30 -8.25
N SER A 255 -10.56 -3.93 -7.01
CA SER A 255 -10.03 -4.63 -5.83
C SER A 255 -10.49 -6.08 -5.78
N VAL A 256 -11.74 -6.35 -6.19
CA VAL A 256 -12.29 -7.72 -6.28
C VAL A 256 -11.57 -8.51 -7.37
N VAL A 257 -11.38 -7.94 -8.56
CA VAL A 257 -10.64 -8.60 -9.65
C VAL A 257 -9.19 -8.84 -9.24
N ALA A 258 -8.51 -7.86 -8.64
CA ALA A 258 -7.15 -8.00 -8.14
C ALA A 258 -7.04 -9.16 -7.13
N ALA A 259 -7.96 -9.25 -6.18
CA ALA A 259 -8.00 -10.35 -5.22
C ALA A 259 -8.20 -11.71 -5.92
N ILE A 260 -9.19 -11.85 -6.81
CA ILE A 260 -9.46 -13.11 -7.52
C ILE A 260 -8.24 -13.54 -8.34
N MET A 261 -7.64 -12.62 -9.11
CA MET A 261 -6.46 -12.92 -9.91
C MET A 261 -5.28 -13.33 -9.02
N SER A 262 -5.08 -12.63 -7.89
CA SER A 262 -4.05 -12.94 -6.89
C SER A 262 -4.15 -14.35 -6.35
N PHE A 263 -5.34 -14.74 -5.91
CA PHE A 263 -5.58 -16.10 -5.43
C PHE A 263 -5.43 -17.14 -6.55
N ALA A 264 -5.88 -16.82 -7.78
CA ALA A 264 -5.82 -17.74 -8.91
C ALA A 264 -4.37 -18.10 -9.28
N TYR A 265 -3.52 -17.13 -9.65
CA TYR A 265 -2.16 -17.45 -10.09
C TYR A 265 -1.32 -18.05 -8.96
N SER A 266 -1.57 -17.63 -7.72
CA SER A 266 -0.78 -18.11 -6.59
C SER A 266 -1.15 -19.56 -6.24
N THR A 267 -2.44 -19.91 -6.25
CA THR A 267 -2.90 -21.30 -6.04
C THR A 267 -2.42 -22.21 -7.17
N ILE A 268 -2.43 -21.72 -8.42
CA ILE A 268 -1.88 -22.46 -9.57
C ILE A 268 -0.38 -22.68 -9.38
N GLY A 269 0.39 -21.64 -9.04
CA GLY A 269 1.84 -21.76 -8.80
C GLY A 269 2.17 -22.77 -7.71
N LEU A 270 1.41 -22.76 -6.61
CA LEU A 270 1.49 -23.77 -5.55
C LEU A 270 1.19 -25.18 -6.08
N GLY A 271 0.04 -25.36 -6.74
CA GLY A 271 -0.41 -26.65 -7.26
C GLY A 271 0.58 -27.26 -8.25
N LEU A 272 1.15 -26.44 -9.15
CA LEU A 272 2.17 -26.85 -10.11
C LEU A 272 3.48 -27.24 -9.41
N GLY A 273 3.91 -26.48 -8.41
CA GLY A 273 5.11 -26.82 -7.62
C GLY A 273 4.96 -28.16 -6.90
N LEU A 274 3.81 -28.35 -6.25
CA LEU A 274 3.49 -29.61 -5.58
C LEU A 274 3.40 -30.78 -6.57
N ALA A 275 2.63 -30.62 -7.65
CA ALA A 275 2.44 -31.67 -8.66
C ALA A 275 3.76 -32.06 -9.34
N LYS A 276 4.62 -31.08 -9.64
CA LYS A 276 5.96 -31.36 -10.17
C LYS A 276 6.83 -32.11 -9.16
N THR A 277 6.77 -31.75 -7.89
CA THR A 277 7.53 -32.44 -6.84
C THR A 277 7.09 -33.90 -6.70
N ILE A 278 5.78 -34.15 -6.73
CA ILE A 278 5.22 -35.51 -6.70
C ILE A 278 5.59 -36.28 -7.97
N GLY A 279 5.43 -35.68 -9.14
CA GLY A 279 5.69 -36.32 -10.43
C GLY A 279 7.16 -36.65 -10.66
N ASP A 280 8.08 -35.81 -10.20
CA ASP A 280 9.52 -36.09 -10.25
C ASP A 280 9.93 -37.16 -9.21
N GLY A 281 9.07 -37.48 -8.23
CA GLY A 281 9.34 -38.48 -7.18
C GLY A 281 10.47 -38.12 -6.22
N THR A 282 10.96 -36.88 -6.26
CA THR A 282 12.11 -36.43 -5.48
C THR A 282 11.96 -34.96 -5.07
N VAL A 283 12.41 -34.67 -3.85
CA VAL A 283 12.52 -33.30 -3.33
C VAL A 283 13.88 -32.75 -3.75
N LYS A 284 13.90 -31.86 -4.74
CA LYS A 284 15.15 -31.24 -5.19
C LYS A 284 15.64 -30.19 -4.21
N GLY A 285 16.86 -29.70 -4.46
CA GLY A 285 17.47 -28.62 -3.69
C GLY A 285 18.40 -29.14 -2.59
N ASN A 286 19.33 -28.28 -2.19
CA ASN A 286 20.37 -28.57 -1.22
C ASN A 286 20.09 -27.84 0.09
N ILE A 287 20.64 -28.38 1.19
CA ILE A 287 20.51 -27.81 2.54
C ILE A 287 20.96 -26.35 2.59
N ALA A 288 22.09 -26.04 1.93
CA ALA A 288 22.69 -24.70 1.89
C ALA A 288 22.34 -23.90 0.61
N GLY A 289 21.42 -24.39 -0.22
CA GLY A 289 20.99 -23.70 -1.43
C GLY A 289 21.95 -23.86 -2.61
N VAL A 290 21.85 -22.94 -3.58
CA VAL A 290 22.69 -22.89 -4.78
C VAL A 290 24.17 -22.76 -4.40
N ALA A 291 25.01 -23.62 -4.97
CA ALA A 291 26.47 -23.49 -4.89
C ALA A 291 26.97 -22.41 -5.86
N MET A 292 27.86 -21.54 -5.40
CA MET A 292 28.47 -20.47 -6.19
C MET A 292 29.96 -20.73 -6.37
N ALA A 293 30.55 -20.18 -7.42
CA ALA A 293 31.99 -20.36 -7.71
C ALA A 293 32.89 -19.79 -6.61
N THR A 294 32.44 -18.73 -5.93
CA THR A 294 33.16 -18.15 -4.78
C THR A 294 32.25 -17.92 -3.58
N PRO A 295 32.79 -17.97 -2.34
CA PRO A 295 32.04 -17.62 -1.13
C PRO A 295 31.43 -16.21 -1.19
N MET A 296 32.14 -15.26 -1.80
CA MET A 296 31.67 -13.88 -1.92
C MET A 296 30.42 -13.77 -2.80
N GLN A 297 30.40 -14.48 -3.94
CA GLN A 297 29.19 -14.55 -4.79
C GLN A 297 28.01 -15.18 -4.03
N LYS A 298 28.28 -16.16 -3.17
CA LYS A 298 27.25 -16.75 -2.30
C LYS A 298 26.69 -15.72 -1.31
N VAL A 299 27.55 -14.94 -0.67
CA VAL A 299 27.14 -13.85 0.25
C VAL A 299 26.22 -12.85 -0.45
N TRP A 300 26.59 -12.41 -1.67
CA TRP A 300 25.74 -11.47 -2.43
C TRP A 300 24.39 -12.04 -2.83
N ARG A 301 24.35 -13.32 -3.25
CA ARG A 301 23.07 -14.00 -3.56
C ARG A 301 22.17 -14.17 -2.34
N VAL A 302 22.75 -14.47 -1.19
CA VAL A 302 22.04 -14.57 0.09
C VAL A 302 21.46 -13.21 0.48
N ALA A 303 22.25 -12.14 0.41
CA ALA A 303 21.79 -10.78 0.66
C ALA A 303 20.62 -10.38 -0.25
N GLN A 304 20.72 -10.67 -1.54
CA GLN A 304 19.66 -10.38 -2.50
C GLN A 304 18.37 -11.15 -2.19
N ALA A 305 18.46 -12.44 -1.87
CA ALA A 305 17.30 -13.25 -1.48
C ALA A 305 16.63 -12.75 -0.20
N ILE A 306 17.41 -12.24 0.76
CA ILE A 306 16.86 -11.58 1.95
C ILE A 306 16.08 -10.32 1.55
N GLY A 307 16.57 -9.53 0.59
CA GLY A 307 15.87 -8.37 0.05
C GLY A 307 14.53 -8.75 -0.60
N ASP A 308 14.49 -9.83 -1.38
CA ASP A 308 13.27 -10.34 -2.01
C ASP A 308 12.22 -10.77 -0.97
N ILE A 309 12.65 -11.48 0.08
CA ILE A 309 11.77 -11.85 1.20
C ILE A 309 11.30 -10.59 1.95
N ALA A 310 12.19 -9.62 2.16
CA ALA A 310 11.87 -8.34 2.80
C ALA A 310 10.86 -7.51 2.01
N PHE A 311 10.81 -7.66 0.69
CA PHE A 311 9.80 -7.04 -0.16
C PHE A 311 8.42 -7.72 -0.03
N ALA A 312 8.38 -9.04 0.12
CA ALA A 312 7.15 -9.82 0.02
C ALA A 312 6.19 -9.69 1.22
N TYR A 313 6.69 -9.33 2.40
CA TYR A 313 5.93 -9.38 3.66
C TYR A 313 5.32 -8.05 4.14
N PRO A 314 6.04 -6.91 4.14
CA PRO A 314 5.57 -5.70 4.82
C PRO A 314 4.33 -5.07 4.16
N TYR A 315 3.27 -4.90 4.94
CA TYR A 315 2.07 -4.13 4.57
C TYR A 315 1.87 -2.89 5.46
N THR A 316 2.90 -2.46 6.19
CA THR A 316 2.83 -1.33 7.14
C THR A 316 2.39 -0.02 6.47
N ILE A 317 2.78 0.19 5.20
CA ILE A 317 2.45 1.39 4.42
C ILE A 317 0.94 1.55 4.20
N VAL A 318 0.17 0.46 4.20
CA VAL A 318 -1.29 0.47 3.98
C VAL A 318 -2.07 0.09 5.25
N LEU A 319 -1.38 -0.20 6.35
CA LEU A 319 -1.97 -0.78 7.55
C LEU A 319 -2.97 0.18 8.19
N LEU A 320 -2.60 1.45 8.37
CA LEU A 320 -3.46 2.44 9.03
C LEU A 320 -4.66 2.81 8.15
N GLU A 321 -4.48 2.82 6.83
CA GLU A 321 -5.54 3.04 5.85
C GLU A 321 -6.56 1.90 5.90
N ILE A 322 -6.10 0.64 6.01
CA ILE A 322 -6.99 -0.52 6.24
C ILE A 322 -7.70 -0.37 7.58
N GLN A 323 -6.98 -0.04 8.65
CA GLN A 323 -7.55 0.15 9.98
C GLN A 323 -8.59 1.28 10.03
N ASP A 324 -8.44 2.32 9.21
CA ASP A 324 -9.40 3.42 9.13
C ASP A 324 -10.75 3.00 8.52
N THR A 325 -10.79 1.91 7.74
CA THR A 325 -12.05 1.37 7.18
C THR A 325 -12.88 0.60 8.19
N LEU A 326 -12.29 0.22 9.34
CA LEU A 326 -12.92 -0.66 10.32
C LEU A 326 -14.03 0.06 11.09
N ARG A 327 -15.13 -0.65 11.28
CA ARG A 327 -16.22 -0.22 12.17
C ARG A 327 -15.76 -0.28 13.63
N SER A 328 -16.36 0.57 14.45
CA SER A 328 -16.24 0.53 15.90
C SER A 328 -17.62 0.78 16.51
N PRO A 329 -18.08 -0.01 17.50
CA PRO A 329 -17.36 -1.06 18.25
C PRO A 329 -17.20 -2.41 17.50
N PRO A 330 -16.26 -3.30 17.91
CA PRO A 330 -15.23 -3.10 18.95
C PRO A 330 -14.14 -2.12 18.50
N PRO A 331 -13.16 -1.73 19.36
CA PRO A 331 -12.08 -0.83 18.95
C PRO A 331 -11.38 -1.32 17.68
N GLU A 332 -11.06 -0.40 16.77
CA GLU A 332 -10.47 -0.72 15.47
C GLU A 332 -9.13 -1.43 15.64
N SER A 333 -8.35 -1.07 16.67
CA SER A 333 -7.08 -1.73 17.00
C SER A 333 -7.25 -3.19 17.41
N GLU A 334 -8.34 -3.55 18.07
CA GLU A 334 -8.60 -4.94 18.47
C GLU A 334 -8.93 -5.81 17.25
N THR A 335 -9.81 -5.30 16.38
CA THR A 335 -10.14 -5.96 15.11
C THR A 335 -8.90 -6.05 14.22
N MET A 336 -8.10 -4.98 14.17
CA MET A 336 -6.88 -4.93 13.38
C MET A 336 -5.84 -5.94 13.87
N GLN A 337 -5.65 -6.09 15.19
CA GLN A 337 -4.71 -7.06 15.74
C GLN A 337 -5.13 -8.50 15.47
N LYS A 338 -6.43 -8.82 15.61
CA LYS A 338 -6.97 -10.12 15.21
C LYS A 338 -6.75 -10.36 13.71
N GLY A 339 -6.99 -9.35 12.89
CA GLY A 339 -6.75 -9.38 11.44
C GLY A 339 -5.29 -9.61 11.09
N ASN A 340 -4.36 -8.90 11.76
CA ASN A 340 -2.92 -9.05 11.58
C ASN A 340 -2.45 -10.48 11.90
N VAL A 341 -2.93 -11.08 13.00
CA VAL A 341 -2.59 -12.47 13.34
C VAL A 341 -3.02 -13.44 12.24
N ILE A 342 -4.30 -13.38 11.85
CA ILE A 342 -4.85 -14.28 10.82
C ILE A 342 -4.14 -14.07 9.49
N ALA A 343 -3.97 -12.83 9.05
CA ALA A 343 -3.36 -12.51 7.77
C ALA A 343 -1.88 -12.92 7.73
N VAL A 344 -1.09 -12.64 8.77
CA VAL A 344 0.32 -13.07 8.81
C VAL A 344 0.42 -14.58 8.78
N LEU A 345 -0.36 -15.32 9.58
CA LEU A 345 -0.32 -16.79 9.56
C LEU A 345 -0.72 -17.36 8.20
N ALA A 346 -1.81 -16.87 7.61
CA ALA A 346 -2.28 -17.32 6.31
C ALA A 346 -1.26 -17.02 5.19
N THR A 347 -0.74 -15.79 5.15
CA THR A 347 0.29 -15.37 4.20
C THR A 347 1.57 -16.17 4.38
N THR A 348 2.04 -16.39 5.60
CA THR A 348 3.27 -17.16 5.85
C THR A 348 3.12 -18.61 5.45
N PHE A 349 2.00 -19.26 5.80
CA PHE A 349 1.72 -20.63 5.35
C PHE A 349 1.76 -20.69 3.83
N PHE A 350 1.04 -19.78 3.18
CA PHE A 350 0.95 -19.72 1.74
C PHE A 350 2.31 -19.46 1.07
N TYR A 351 3.10 -18.55 1.62
CA TYR A 351 4.43 -18.21 1.13
C TYR A 351 5.40 -19.36 1.30
N LEU A 352 5.41 -20.02 2.46
CA LEU A 352 6.21 -21.22 2.68
C LEU A 352 5.84 -22.30 1.66
N CYS A 353 4.56 -22.54 1.41
CA CYS A 353 4.12 -23.48 0.40
C CYS A 353 4.65 -23.10 -0.99
N VAL A 354 4.43 -21.88 -1.47
CA VAL A 354 4.90 -21.44 -2.80
C VAL A 354 6.42 -21.49 -2.92
N GLY A 355 7.14 -20.96 -1.92
CA GLY A 355 8.60 -20.92 -1.92
C GLY A 355 9.22 -22.31 -1.84
N CYS A 356 8.75 -23.15 -0.91
CA CYS A 356 9.29 -24.49 -0.70
C CYS A 356 8.89 -25.45 -1.82
N PHE A 357 7.63 -25.47 -2.27
CA PHE A 357 7.24 -26.33 -3.38
C PHE A 357 7.83 -25.89 -4.72
N GLY A 358 8.06 -24.59 -4.90
CA GLY A 358 8.87 -24.09 -6.00
C GLY A 358 10.31 -24.59 -5.93
N TYR A 359 10.93 -24.57 -4.74
CA TYR A 359 12.29 -25.09 -4.57
C TYR A 359 12.38 -26.61 -4.70
N SER A 360 11.42 -27.38 -4.19
CA SER A 360 11.41 -28.83 -4.36
C SER A 360 11.21 -29.24 -5.82
N ALA A 361 10.44 -28.46 -6.59
CA ALA A 361 10.19 -28.72 -8.00
C ALA A 361 11.41 -28.45 -8.90
N PHE A 362 12.15 -27.37 -8.62
CA PHE A 362 13.22 -26.88 -9.50
C PHE A 362 14.63 -26.97 -8.91
N GLY A 363 14.76 -27.19 -7.60
CA GLY A 363 16.03 -27.19 -6.90
C GLY A 363 16.81 -25.90 -7.15
N ASN A 364 18.10 -26.03 -7.39
CA ASN A 364 19.00 -24.90 -7.62
C ASN A 364 18.67 -24.08 -8.89
N ALA A 365 17.81 -24.61 -9.77
CA ALA A 365 17.33 -23.94 -10.96
C ALA A 365 15.98 -23.22 -10.75
N ALA A 366 15.53 -23.03 -9.50
CA ALA A 366 14.29 -22.31 -9.21
C ALA A 366 14.30 -20.93 -9.88
N PRO A 367 13.29 -20.62 -10.73
CA PRO A 367 13.26 -19.37 -11.47
C PRO A 367 12.94 -18.20 -10.54
N GLY A 368 13.41 -17.01 -10.91
CA GLY A 368 13.08 -15.75 -10.23
C GLY A 368 11.59 -15.46 -10.21
N ASN A 369 10.85 -15.82 -11.25
CA ASN A 369 9.40 -15.84 -11.24
C ASN A 369 8.95 -17.30 -11.36
N LEU A 370 8.42 -17.87 -10.28
CA LEU A 370 8.01 -19.28 -10.18
C LEU A 370 7.27 -19.78 -11.44
N LEU A 371 6.28 -19.03 -11.92
CA LEU A 371 5.42 -19.48 -13.03
C LEU A 371 6.13 -19.56 -14.37
N THR A 372 7.27 -18.88 -14.53
CA THR A 372 8.06 -18.93 -15.77
C THR A 372 8.86 -20.22 -15.91
N GLY A 373 9.09 -20.94 -14.82
CA GLY A 373 9.78 -22.24 -14.85
C GLY A 373 8.92 -23.38 -15.40
N PHE A 374 7.61 -23.19 -15.47
CA PHE A 374 6.66 -24.20 -15.95
C PHE A 374 6.35 -24.09 -17.44
N GLY A 375 7.16 -23.39 -18.24
CA GLY A 375 6.90 -23.21 -19.67
C GLY A 375 6.76 -24.50 -20.51
N PHE A 376 7.06 -25.67 -19.94
CA PHE A 376 6.90 -26.99 -20.55
C PHE A 376 5.92 -27.90 -19.78
N TYR A 377 5.15 -27.34 -18.85
CA TYR A 377 4.22 -28.10 -18.03
C TYR A 377 2.93 -28.34 -18.81
N GLU A 378 2.46 -29.59 -18.82
CA GLU A 378 1.16 -29.95 -19.38
C GLU A 378 0.14 -30.12 -18.23
N PRO A 379 -0.99 -29.38 -18.25
CA PRO A 379 -1.53 -28.62 -19.38
C PRO A 379 -0.97 -27.18 -19.51
N TYR A 380 -0.48 -26.82 -20.70
CA TYR A 380 0.11 -25.50 -20.97
C TYR A 380 -0.87 -24.32 -20.75
N TRP A 381 -2.16 -24.51 -21.05
CA TRP A 381 -3.18 -23.46 -20.88
C TRP A 381 -3.28 -22.96 -19.44
N LEU A 382 -2.96 -23.82 -18.46
CA LEU A 382 -2.99 -23.46 -17.04
C LEU A 382 -1.86 -22.48 -16.69
N ILE A 383 -0.70 -22.64 -17.33
CA ILE A 383 0.44 -21.73 -17.22
C ILE A 383 0.09 -20.39 -17.86
N ASP A 384 -0.52 -20.42 -19.04
CA ASP A 384 -0.97 -19.22 -19.73
C ASP A 384 -2.01 -18.45 -18.92
N PHE A 385 -2.99 -19.16 -18.37
CA PHE A 385 -4.03 -18.59 -17.52
C PHE A 385 -3.42 -17.93 -16.28
N ALA A 386 -2.50 -18.61 -15.58
CA ALA A 386 -1.85 -18.04 -14.40
C ALA A 386 -1.03 -16.78 -14.73
N ASN A 387 -0.25 -16.80 -15.81
CA ASN A 387 0.50 -15.62 -16.26
C ASN A 387 -0.43 -14.49 -16.72
N ALA A 388 -1.55 -14.79 -17.38
CA ALA A 388 -2.57 -13.81 -17.77
C ALA A 388 -3.24 -13.18 -16.53
N CYS A 389 -3.51 -13.97 -15.48
CA CYS A 389 -4.00 -13.45 -14.20
C CYS A 389 -3.00 -12.44 -13.59
N ILE A 390 -1.70 -12.73 -13.63
CA ILE A 390 -0.67 -11.77 -13.17
C ILE A 390 -0.74 -10.49 -14.00
N VAL A 391 -0.72 -10.59 -15.33
CA VAL A 391 -0.79 -9.42 -16.23
C VAL A 391 -1.99 -8.54 -15.90
N LEU A 392 -3.18 -9.13 -15.75
CA LEU A 392 -4.40 -8.40 -15.40
C LEU A 392 -4.34 -7.79 -13.98
N HIS A 393 -3.81 -8.51 -13.00
CA HIS A 393 -3.63 -7.99 -11.64
C HIS A 393 -2.69 -6.77 -11.66
N LEU A 394 -1.53 -6.88 -12.30
CA LEU A 394 -0.52 -5.83 -12.32
C LEU A 394 -0.96 -4.62 -13.16
N LEU A 395 -1.79 -4.82 -14.19
CA LEU A 395 -2.42 -3.71 -14.92
C LEU A 395 -3.19 -2.78 -13.99
N GLY A 396 -4.05 -3.35 -13.13
CA GLY A 396 -4.82 -2.60 -12.14
C GLY A 396 -3.98 -2.08 -10.97
N GLY A 397 -3.08 -2.92 -10.45
CA GLY A 397 -2.22 -2.56 -9.32
C GLY A 397 -1.27 -1.39 -9.63
N TYR A 398 -0.71 -1.33 -10.84
CA TYR A 398 0.12 -0.20 -11.28
C TYR A 398 -0.65 1.12 -11.17
N GLN A 399 -1.90 1.15 -11.65
CA GLN A 399 -2.74 2.34 -11.59
C GLN A 399 -3.09 2.70 -10.14
N MET A 400 -3.42 1.72 -9.30
CA MET A 400 -3.72 1.99 -7.89
C MET A 400 -2.56 2.69 -7.17
N PHE A 401 -1.32 2.23 -7.36
CA PHE A 401 -0.15 2.84 -6.73
C PHE A 401 0.24 4.17 -7.37
N SER A 402 0.24 4.25 -8.70
CA SER A 402 0.64 5.47 -9.42
C SER A 402 -0.30 6.65 -9.13
N GLN A 403 -1.59 6.39 -8.87
CA GLN A 403 -2.55 7.44 -8.52
C GLN A 403 -2.23 8.16 -7.21
N GLN A 404 -1.55 7.50 -6.26
CA GLN A 404 -1.09 8.15 -5.03
C GLN A 404 -0.04 9.22 -5.37
N ILE A 405 0.89 8.90 -6.28
CA ILE A 405 1.91 9.84 -6.77
C ILE A 405 1.27 10.95 -7.62
N PHE A 406 0.33 10.61 -8.50
CA PHE A 406 -0.39 11.60 -9.31
C PHE A 406 -1.14 12.61 -8.44
N THR A 407 -1.87 12.13 -7.43
CA THR A 407 -2.61 12.99 -6.50
C THR A 407 -1.68 13.92 -5.72
N PHE A 408 -0.53 13.40 -5.28
CA PHE A 408 0.49 14.20 -4.61
C PHE A 408 1.06 15.29 -5.54
N ALA A 409 1.49 14.90 -6.74
CA ALA A 409 2.06 15.81 -7.72
C ALA A 409 1.07 16.91 -8.13
N ASP A 410 -0.17 16.55 -8.45
CA ASP A 410 -1.23 17.49 -8.82
C ASP A 410 -1.44 18.56 -7.73
N ARG A 411 -1.47 18.15 -6.44
CA ARG A 411 -1.58 19.08 -5.30
C ARG A 411 -0.35 19.97 -5.19
N CYS A 412 0.85 19.40 -5.33
CA CYS A 412 2.10 20.13 -5.25
C CYS A 412 2.22 21.19 -6.36
N PHE A 413 1.86 20.84 -7.60
CA PHE A 413 1.84 21.79 -8.71
C PHE A 413 0.78 22.87 -8.49
N ALA A 414 -0.44 22.50 -8.11
CA ALA A 414 -1.53 23.46 -7.87
C ALA A 414 -1.18 24.47 -6.77
N ALA A 415 -0.56 24.01 -5.67
CA ALA A 415 -0.14 24.87 -4.56
C ALA A 415 1.06 25.77 -4.92
N SER A 416 1.97 25.28 -5.76
CA SER A 416 3.16 26.02 -6.17
C SER A 416 2.85 27.04 -7.27
N PHE A 417 1.89 26.75 -8.14
CA PHE A 417 1.55 27.55 -9.32
C PHE A 417 0.04 27.85 -9.41
N PRO A 418 -0.56 28.54 -8.41
CA PRO A 418 -2.01 28.77 -8.34
C PRO A 418 -2.58 29.54 -9.54
N ASN A 419 -1.78 30.40 -10.18
CA ASN A 419 -2.21 31.22 -11.32
C ASN A 419 -1.83 30.61 -12.68
N SER A 420 -1.22 29.42 -12.72
CA SER A 420 -0.77 28.82 -13.97
C SER A 420 -1.92 28.14 -14.70
N ALA A 421 -2.20 28.59 -15.93
CA ALA A 421 -3.15 27.93 -16.81
C ALA A 421 -2.75 26.48 -17.12
N PHE A 422 -1.46 26.19 -17.23
CA PHE A 422 -0.97 24.81 -17.46
C PHE A 422 -1.39 23.86 -16.33
N VAL A 423 -1.41 24.35 -15.09
CA VAL A 423 -1.67 23.55 -13.89
C VAL A 423 -3.15 23.54 -13.50
N ASN A 424 -3.85 24.67 -13.57
CA ASN A 424 -5.20 24.80 -13.01
C ASN A 424 -6.31 24.89 -14.07
N ARG A 425 -5.97 25.04 -15.35
CA ARG A 425 -6.98 25.09 -16.41
C ARG A 425 -7.37 23.68 -16.86
N SER A 426 -8.64 23.35 -16.67
CA SER A 426 -9.29 22.18 -17.30
C SER A 426 -9.83 22.57 -18.68
N TYR A 427 -9.52 21.77 -19.70
CA TYR A 427 -10.06 21.86 -21.04
C TYR A 427 -11.10 20.75 -21.22
N SER A 428 -12.36 21.12 -21.47
CA SER A 428 -13.41 20.13 -21.75
C SER A 428 -13.28 19.62 -23.18
N VAL A 429 -12.87 18.35 -23.33
CA VAL A 429 -12.90 17.65 -24.61
C VAL A 429 -14.18 16.82 -24.67
N LYS A 430 -14.97 17.04 -25.72
CA LYS A 430 -16.15 16.23 -26.01
C LYS A 430 -15.68 14.97 -26.75
N ILE A 431 -15.59 13.85 -26.04
CA ILE A 431 -15.26 12.57 -26.69
C ILE A 431 -16.52 12.07 -27.40
N LEU A 432 -16.36 11.66 -28.67
CA LEU A 432 -17.43 11.05 -29.49
C LEU A 432 -18.02 9.83 -28.76
N PRO A 433 -19.31 9.48 -28.92
CA PRO A 433 -19.94 8.45 -28.10
C PRO A 433 -19.30 7.08 -28.39
N TRP A 434 -18.38 6.65 -27.54
CA TRP A 434 -18.02 5.24 -27.50
C TRP A 434 -19.29 4.48 -27.11
N ARG A 435 -19.79 3.66 -28.03
CA ARG A 435 -21.02 2.89 -27.99
C ARG A 435 -21.11 2.03 -26.73
N ARG A 436 -21.51 2.63 -25.60
CA ARG A 436 -22.04 1.88 -24.47
C ARG A 436 -23.52 1.68 -24.76
N GLY A 437 -23.87 0.44 -25.08
CA GLY A 437 -25.25 0.05 -25.33
C GLY A 437 -26.14 0.45 -24.16
N GLY A 438 -27.26 1.10 -24.48
CA GLY A 438 -28.41 1.28 -23.59
C GLY A 438 -28.41 2.57 -22.75
N GLY A 439 -29.01 3.63 -23.30
CA GLY A 439 -29.80 4.60 -22.54
C GLY A 439 -29.04 5.69 -21.77
N GLY A 440 -28.69 6.78 -22.46
CA GLY A 440 -28.26 8.04 -21.82
C GLY A 440 -27.22 8.80 -22.62
N GLY A 441 -27.64 9.49 -23.68
CA GLY A 441 -26.80 10.25 -24.62
C GLY A 441 -26.15 11.52 -24.05
N GLY A 442 -25.52 11.44 -22.88
CA GLY A 442 -24.60 12.48 -22.41
C GLY A 442 -23.24 12.25 -23.06
N ALA A 443 -22.83 13.10 -24.00
CA ALA A 443 -21.41 13.19 -24.35
C ALA A 443 -20.64 13.46 -23.05
N GLY A 444 -19.89 12.47 -22.56
CA GLY A 444 -19.10 12.63 -21.35
C GLY A 444 -18.15 13.80 -21.54
N ARG A 445 -18.38 14.91 -20.82
CA ARG A 445 -17.42 16.02 -20.78
C ARG A 445 -16.18 15.50 -20.08
N TYR A 446 -15.11 15.29 -20.83
CA TYR A 446 -13.84 14.86 -20.29
C TYR A 446 -12.98 16.10 -20.03
N GLU A 447 -12.62 16.34 -18.76
CA GLU A 447 -11.72 17.44 -18.42
C GLU A 447 -10.26 17.00 -18.56
N VAL A 448 -9.58 17.54 -19.58
CA VAL A 448 -8.15 17.39 -19.80
C VAL A 448 -7.42 18.53 -19.11
N ASN A 449 -6.41 18.21 -18.31
CA ASN A 449 -5.50 19.19 -17.73
C ASN A 449 -4.08 18.93 -18.26
N LEU A 450 -3.43 19.96 -18.79
CA LEU A 450 -2.14 19.81 -19.48
C LEU A 450 -1.02 19.35 -18.54
N GLN A 451 -0.98 19.84 -17.30
CA GLN A 451 -0.04 19.35 -16.28
C GLN A 451 -0.25 17.87 -15.99
N ARG A 452 -1.50 17.44 -15.79
CA ARG A 452 -1.81 16.02 -15.55
C ARG A 452 -1.38 15.14 -16.72
N VAL A 453 -1.62 15.59 -17.95
CA VAL A 453 -1.19 14.86 -19.15
C VAL A 453 0.32 14.74 -19.20
N CYS A 454 1.05 15.85 -19.08
CA CYS A 454 2.51 15.85 -19.12
C CYS A 454 3.09 14.98 -18.00
N PHE A 455 2.65 15.16 -16.75
CA PHE A 455 3.18 14.44 -15.60
C PHE A 455 2.94 12.93 -15.70
N ARG A 456 1.72 12.50 -16.06
CA ARG A 456 1.40 11.07 -16.22
C ARG A 456 2.21 10.44 -17.34
N THR A 457 2.37 11.12 -18.47
CA THR A 457 3.20 10.65 -19.59
C THR A 457 4.66 10.49 -19.19
N VAL A 458 5.25 11.51 -18.56
CA VAL A 458 6.65 11.46 -18.08
C VAL A 458 6.84 10.37 -17.04
N TYR A 459 5.90 10.22 -16.11
CA TYR A 459 5.93 9.17 -15.09
C TYR A 459 5.94 7.76 -15.72
N VAL A 460 4.98 7.47 -16.61
CA VAL A 460 4.88 6.17 -17.27
C VAL A 460 6.11 5.90 -18.15
N ALA A 461 6.55 6.90 -18.92
CA ALA A 461 7.75 6.78 -19.73
C ALA A 461 9.00 6.51 -18.87
N SER A 462 9.13 7.16 -17.71
CA SER A 462 10.28 6.98 -16.82
C SER A 462 10.31 5.60 -16.16
N THR A 463 9.18 5.11 -15.62
CA THR A 463 9.10 3.76 -15.02
C THR A 463 9.36 2.68 -16.06
N THR A 464 8.82 2.84 -17.28
CA THR A 464 9.07 1.93 -18.41
C THR A 464 10.54 1.99 -18.85
N GLY A 465 11.11 3.19 -18.95
CA GLY A 465 12.52 3.39 -19.31
C GLY A 465 13.47 2.75 -18.31
N LEU A 466 13.22 2.88 -17.00
CA LEU A 466 14.03 2.22 -15.99
C LEU A 466 13.88 0.69 -16.01
N ALA A 467 12.67 0.17 -16.29
CA ALA A 467 12.48 -1.27 -16.48
C ALA A 467 13.28 -1.80 -17.67
N LEU A 468 13.38 -1.04 -18.77
CA LEU A 468 14.19 -1.38 -19.94
C LEU A 468 15.69 -1.35 -19.64
N VAL A 469 16.15 -0.42 -18.80
CA VAL A 469 17.58 -0.31 -18.43
C VAL A 469 17.98 -1.39 -17.42
N PHE A 470 17.09 -1.72 -16.49
CA PHE A 470 17.30 -2.69 -15.41
C PHE A 470 16.24 -3.81 -15.42
N PRO A 471 16.22 -4.69 -16.44
CA PRO A 471 15.24 -5.76 -16.57
C PRO A 471 15.55 -6.96 -15.64
N TYR A 472 15.88 -6.67 -14.38
CA TYR A 472 16.43 -7.63 -13.43
C TYR A 472 15.45 -7.85 -12.28
N PHE A 473 14.50 -8.78 -12.46
CA PHE A 473 13.37 -8.96 -11.55
C PHE A 473 13.76 -9.05 -10.06
N ASN A 474 14.55 -10.05 -9.68
CA ASN A 474 14.96 -10.26 -8.27
C ASN A 474 15.85 -9.12 -7.77
N GLU A 475 16.75 -8.59 -8.59
CA GLU A 475 17.65 -7.53 -8.14
C GLU A 475 16.87 -6.23 -7.85
N VAL A 476 15.88 -5.89 -8.68
CA VAL A 476 14.99 -4.74 -8.46
C VAL A 476 14.12 -4.95 -7.21
N LEU A 477 13.51 -6.13 -7.05
CA LEU A 477 12.72 -6.42 -5.84
C LEU A 477 13.56 -6.35 -4.57
N GLY A 478 14.76 -6.93 -4.58
CA GLY A 478 15.68 -6.89 -3.46
C GLY A 478 16.07 -5.47 -3.05
N VAL A 479 16.36 -4.59 -4.01
CA VAL A 479 16.64 -3.17 -3.73
C VAL A 479 15.43 -2.50 -3.08
N LEU A 480 14.24 -2.67 -3.64
CA LEU A 480 13.02 -2.04 -3.13
C LEU A 480 12.67 -2.55 -1.72
N GLY A 481 12.70 -3.87 -1.53
CA GLY A 481 12.47 -4.51 -0.25
C GLY A 481 13.43 -4.00 0.81
N ALA A 482 14.73 -4.02 0.52
CA ALA A 482 15.75 -3.59 1.48
C ALA A 482 15.68 -2.09 1.81
N LEU A 483 15.40 -1.24 0.82
CA LEU A 483 15.33 0.20 0.99
C LEU A 483 14.19 0.63 1.92
N VAL A 484 13.04 -0.04 1.86
CA VAL A 484 11.87 0.28 2.69
C VAL A 484 11.82 -0.49 3.99
N PHE A 485 12.42 -1.68 4.04
CA PHE A 485 12.31 -2.60 5.16
C PHE A 485 12.62 -1.92 6.48
N TRP A 486 13.85 -1.45 6.70
CA TRP A 486 14.20 -0.84 7.98
C TRP A 486 13.47 0.49 8.24
N PRO A 487 13.58 1.52 7.39
CA PRO A 487 13.08 2.84 7.77
C PRO A 487 11.54 2.89 7.86
N LEU A 488 10.84 2.24 6.92
CA LEU A 488 9.37 2.29 6.87
C LEU A 488 8.71 1.16 7.65
N ALA A 489 9.22 -0.08 7.57
CA ALA A 489 8.56 -1.19 8.25
C ALA A 489 8.97 -1.34 9.71
N ILE A 490 10.16 -0.86 10.13
CA ILE A 490 10.70 -1.12 11.47
C ILE A 490 10.90 0.15 12.29
N TYR A 491 11.76 1.05 11.85
CA TYR A 491 12.19 2.21 12.62
C TYR A 491 11.00 3.13 12.97
N LEU A 492 10.23 3.55 11.96
CA LEU A 492 9.11 4.44 12.19
C LEU A 492 8.02 3.82 13.10
N PRO A 493 7.56 2.57 12.92
CA PRO A 493 6.61 1.97 13.86
C PRO A 493 7.14 1.84 15.29
N VAL A 494 8.44 1.51 15.46
CA VAL A 494 9.08 1.41 16.79
C VAL A 494 9.12 2.77 17.48
N GLU A 495 9.57 3.82 16.79
CA GLU A 495 9.66 5.17 17.35
C GLU A 495 8.27 5.74 17.65
N MET A 496 7.32 5.60 16.73
CA MET A 496 5.94 6.03 16.95
C MET A 496 5.34 5.34 18.17
N TYR A 497 5.56 4.04 18.33
CA TYR A 497 5.05 3.29 19.47
C TYR A 497 5.68 3.76 20.80
N CYS A 498 7.00 3.99 20.82
CA CYS A 498 7.69 4.54 22.00
C CYS A 498 7.09 5.88 22.43
N VAL A 499 6.85 6.79 21.48
CA VAL A 499 6.22 8.09 21.74
C VAL A 499 4.76 7.93 22.19
N GLN A 500 3.97 7.12 21.47
CA GLN A 500 2.55 6.92 21.74
C GLN A 500 2.31 6.32 23.14
N ARG A 501 3.15 5.37 23.55
CA ARG A 501 3.10 4.72 24.87
C ARG A 501 3.90 5.45 25.95
N ARG A 502 4.53 6.59 25.62
CA ARG A 502 5.40 7.36 26.53
C ARG A 502 6.44 6.48 27.22
N ILE A 503 7.04 5.57 26.46
CA ILE A 503 8.08 4.67 26.98
C ILE A 503 9.34 5.50 27.25
N SER A 504 9.77 5.54 28.52
CA SER A 504 11.00 6.25 28.88
C SER A 504 12.23 5.60 28.21
N PRO A 505 13.17 6.41 27.70
CA PRO A 505 14.48 5.92 27.27
C PRO A 505 15.14 5.09 28.36
N TRP A 506 15.99 4.13 27.94
CA TRP A 506 16.77 3.24 28.83
C TRP A 506 15.97 2.28 29.72
N THR A 507 14.63 2.24 29.57
CA THR A 507 13.86 1.14 30.16
C THR A 507 14.13 -0.17 29.41
N PRO A 508 13.99 -1.35 30.05
CA PRO A 508 14.19 -2.64 29.38
C PRO A 508 13.33 -2.81 28.12
N ARG A 509 12.10 -2.28 28.13
CA ARG A 509 11.19 -2.30 26.98
C ARG A 509 11.70 -1.43 25.84
N TRP A 510 12.17 -0.23 26.14
CA TRP A 510 12.77 0.65 25.14
C TRP A 510 14.03 0.00 24.55
N ALA A 511 14.92 -0.54 25.40
CA ALA A 511 16.14 -1.21 24.95
C ALA A 511 15.84 -2.41 24.04
N ALA A 512 14.84 -3.23 24.36
CA ALA A 512 14.41 -4.34 23.52
C ALA A 512 13.88 -3.89 22.14
N LEU A 513 13.06 -2.84 22.10
CA LEU A 513 12.55 -2.27 20.85
C LEU A 513 13.66 -1.67 19.99
N GLN A 514 14.63 -0.99 20.60
CA GLN A 514 15.79 -0.45 19.89
C GLN A 514 16.70 -1.56 19.39
N ALA A 515 16.98 -2.60 20.19
CA ALA A 515 17.75 -3.75 19.76
C ALA A 515 17.10 -4.45 18.55
N PHE A 516 15.78 -4.66 18.59
CA PHE A 516 15.00 -5.16 17.46
C PHE A 516 15.18 -4.29 16.20
N SER A 517 15.08 -2.97 16.35
CA SER A 517 15.29 -2.02 15.24
C SER A 517 16.71 -2.09 14.66
N VAL A 518 17.74 -2.17 15.51
CA VAL A 518 19.15 -2.25 15.10
C VAL A 518 19.46 -3.57 14.39
N VAL A 519 18.94 -4.70 14.87
CA VAL A 519 19.10 -5.98 14.17
C VAL A 519 18.49 -5.92 12.77
N CYS A 520 17.28 -5.37 12.65
CA CYS A 520 16.64 -5.20 11.35
C CYS A 520 17.37 -4.19 10.46
N PHE A 521 18.01 -3.16 11.03
CA PHE A 521 18.87 -2.23 10.28
C PHE A 521 20.02 -2.96 9.62
N VAL A 522 20.77 -3.77 10.38
CA VAL A 522 21.89 -4.55 9.87
C VAL A 522 21.46 -5.50 8.75
N VAL A 523 20.34 -6.22 8.94
CA VAL A 523 19.78 -7.12 7.92
C VAL A 523 19.35 -6.35 6.67
N GLY A 524 18.68 -5.20 6.83
CA GLY A 524 18.24 -4.36 5.72
C GLY A 524 19.40 -3.76 4.93
N THR A 525 20.43 -3.27 5.61
CA THR A 525 21.65 -2.76 4.95
C THR A 525 22.39 -3.88 4.22
N PHE A 526 22.53 -5.06 4.82
CA PHE A 526 23.12 -6.22 4.16
C PHE A 526 22.38 -6.58 2.87
N ALA A 527 21.05 -6.68 2.94
CA ALA A 527 20.21 -6.94 1.77
C ALA A 527 20.36 -5.87 0.69
N PHE A 528 20.35 -4.58 1.08
CA PHE A 528 20.46 -3.46 0.15
C PHE A 528 21.78 -3.50 -0.63
N VAL A 529 22.91 -3.68 0.06
CA VAL A 529 24.23 -3.74 -0.58
C VAL A 529 24.31 -4.91 -1.54
N GLY A 530 23.81 -6.09 -1.15
CA GLY A 530 23.82 -7.27 -2.03
C GLY A 530 22.91 -7.13 -3.26
N SER A 531 21.73 -6.53 -3.12
CA SER A 531 20.84 -6.28 -4.26
C SER A 531 21.43 -5.24 -5.22
N VAL A 532 22.07 -4.18 -4.71
CA VAL A 532 22.78 -3.19 -5.54
C VAL A 532 23.96 -3.84 -6.28
N GLU A 533 24.77 -4.66 -5.60
CA GLU A 533 25.83 -5.46 -6.25
C GLU A 533 25.25 -6.34 -7.37
N GLY A 534 24.11 -6.99 -7.11
CA GLY A 534 23.42 -7.81 -8.09
C GLY A 534 23.02 -7.03 -9.35
N VAL A 535 22.48 -5.82 -9.19
CA VAL A 535 22.16 -4.92 -10.32
C VAL A 535 23.42 -4.54 -11.08
N ILE A 536 24.48 -4.12 -10.37
CA ILE A 536 25.73 -3.67 -10.99
C ILE A 536 26.38 -4.81 -11.78
N ARG A 537 26.52 -5.99 -11.18
CA ARG A 537 27.10 -7.17 -11.83
C ARG A 537 26.31 -7.63 -13.05
N LYS A 538 24.97 -7.62 -12.99
CA LYS A 538 24.16 -7.95 -14.16
C LYS A 538 24.27 -6.92 -15.29
N ARG A 539 24.58 -5.67 -14.94
CA ARG A 539 24.67 -4.57 -15.91
C ARG A 539 26.05 -4.46 -16.55
N LEU A 540 27.11 -4.64 -15.77
CA LEU A 540 28.49 -4.38 -16.21
C LEU A 540 29.28 -5.66 -16.56
N GLY A 541 28.75 -6.84 -16.23
CA GLY A 541 29.53 -8.08 -16.19
C GLY A 541 30.35 -8.17 -14.92
#